data_AF-A0A1G1DHM1-F1
#
_entry.id   AF-A0A1G1DHM1-F1
#
_cell.length_a   1.000
_cell.length_b   1.000
_cell.length_c   1.000
_cell.angle_alpha   90.00
_cell.angle_beta   90.00
_cell.angle_gamma   90.00
#
_symmetry.space_group_name_H-M   'P 1'
#
loop_
_entity.id
_entity.type
_entity.pdbx_description
1 polymer ?
#
loop_
_entity_poly.entity_id
_entity_poly.type
_entity_poly.pdbx_seq_one_letter_code
_entity_poly.pdbx_strand_id
1 'polypeptide(L)'
;MHKYGDCSFCGGEVKEERVELDYPYKGRLYIFQDVPAGVCQQCGEKYLTATVAKKIEHKIQTKEKWDKTVNIPVDVFTESVSA
;
A
#
# COMPACT_ATOMS: atom_id res chain seq x y z
N MET A 1 11.23 0.44 16.37
CA MET A 1 11.20 1.54 15.37
C MET A 1 12.34 1.34 14.42
N HIS A 2 12.03 1.11 13.14
CA HIS A 2 13.01 1.09 12.06
C HIS A 2 13.38 2.54 11.74
N LYS A 3 14.67 2.83 11.49
CA LYS A 3 15.09 4.17 11.06
C LYS A 3 14.93 4.28 9.55
N TYR A 4 14.04 5.17 9.10
CA TYR A 4 13.90 5.50 7.69
C TYR A 4 14.85 6.65 7.35
N GLY A 5 15.38 6.64 6.12
CA GLY A 5 16.10 7.80 5.57
C GLY A 5 15.13 8.83 5.00
N ASP A 6 15.66 9.88 4.41
CA ASP A 6 14.84 10.85 3.68
C ASP A 6 14.17 10.22 2.47
N CYS A 7 13.06 10.81 2.04
CA CYS A 7 12.26 10.30 0.93
C CYS A 7 13.08 10.29 -0.36
N SER A 8 13.26 9.11 -0.95
CA SER A 8 13.95 8.93 -2.22
C SER A 8 13.28 9.63 -3.41
N PHE A 9 12.03 10.08 -3.27
CA PHE A 9 11.27 10.75 -4.33
C PHE A 9 11.38 12.28 -4.26
N CYS A 10 11.19 12.88 -3.07
CA CYS A 10 11.18 14.34 -2.91
C CYS A 10 12.23 14.89 -1.92
N GLY A 11 12.97 14.05 -1.20
CA GLY A 11 13.94 14.46 -0.18
C GLY A 11 13.33 14.84 1.18
N GLY A 12 12.01 14.74 1.35
CA GLY A 12 11.32 15.06 2.60
C GLY A 12 11.54 14.05 3.74
N GLU A 13 11.31 14.48 4.97
CA GLU A 13 11.41 13.63 6.16
C GLU A 13 10.43 12.45 6.10
N VAL A 14 10.90 11.24 6.43
CA VAL A 14 10.09 10.03 6.52
C VAL A 14 9.97 9.59 7.98
N LYS A 15 8.73 9.40 8.45
CA LYS A 15 8.43 8.94 9.81
C LYS A 15 7.77 7.56 9.80
N GLU A 16 8.05 6.76 10.82
CA GLU A 16 7.34 5.49 11.01
C GLU A 16 5.90 5.77 11.46
N GLU A 17 4.93 5.26 10.71
CA GLU A 17 3.50 5.36 11.00
C GLU A 17 2.81 4.02 10.73
N ARG A 18 1.58 3.86 11.25
CA ARG A 18 0.70 2.75 10.89
C ARG A 18 -0.32 3.22 9.88
N VAL A 19 -0.35 2.57 8.71
CA VAL A 19 -1.15 3.00 7.56
C VAL A 19 -2.01 1.89 7.01
N GLU A 20 -3.05 2.29 6.29
CA GLU A 20 -3.68 1.42 5.30
C GLU A 20 -2.81 1.38 4.04
N LEU A 21 -2.61 0.18 3.50
CA LEU A 21 -1.78 -0.09 2.34
C LEU A 21 -2.62 -0.79 1.27
N ASP A 22 -2.84 -0.07 0.18
CA ASP A 22 -3.35 -0.60 -1.08
C ASP A 22 -2.21 -1.29 -1.83
N TYR A 23 -2.30 -2.61 -1.96
CA TYR A 23 -1.22 -3.45 -2.48
C TYR A 23 -1.67 -4.17 -3.75
N PRO A 24 -1.41 -3.61 -4.95
CA PRO A 24 -1.67 -4.30 -6.21
C PRO A 24 -0.68 -5.44 -6.40
N TYR A 25 -1.19 -6.67 -6.53
CA TYR A 25 -0.37 -7.86 -6.73
C TYR A 25 -1.01 -8.82 -7.72
N LYS A 26 -0.28 -9.15 -8.80
CA LYS A 26 -0.70 -10.07 -9.87
C LYS A 26 -2.14 -9.83 -10.38
N GLY A 27 -2.48 -8.57 -10.66
CA GLY A 27 -3.79 -8.18 -11.20
C GLY A 27 -4.94 -8.20 -10.20
N ARG A 28 -4.65 -8.27 -8.89
CA ARG A 28 -5.63 -8.15 -7.81
C ARG A 28 -5.20 -7.06 -6.85
N LEU A 29 -6.17 -6.40 -6.20
CA LEU A 29 -5.91 -5.44 -5.14
C LEU A 29 -6.11 -6.10 -3.78
N TYR A 30 -5.14 -5.90 -2.88
CA TYR A 30 -5.20 -6.32 -1.48
C TYR A 30 -5.09 -5.10 -0.59
N ILE A 31 -5.91 -5.02 0.45
CA ILE A 31 -5.88 -3.92 1.42
C ILE A 31 -5.37 -4.46 2.75
N PHE A 32 -4.25 -3.93 3.21
CA PHE A 32 -3.69 -4.24 4.53
C PHE A 32 -3.86 -3.04 5.45
N GLN A 33 -4.50 -3.26 6.60
CA GLN A 33 -4.65 -2.22 7.63
C GLN A 33 -3.53 -2.34 8.65
N ASP A 34 -3.28 -1.22 9.35
CA ASP A 34 -2.36 -1.16 10.49
C ASP A 34 -0.92 -1.60 10.15
N VAL A 35 -0.48 -1.33 8.91
CA VAL A 35 0.84 -1.72 8.41
C VAL A 35 1.89 -0.72 8.91
N PRO A 36 2.94 -1.16 9.61
CA PRO A 36 4.06 -0.29 9.93
C PRO A 36 4.84 0.06 8.67
N ALA A 37 4.88 1.35 8.33
CA ALA A 37 5.56 1.87 7.15
C ALA A 37 6.22 3.21 7.46
N GLY A 38 7.29 3.54 6.73
CA GLY A 38 7.82 4.90 6.68
C GLY A 38 6.95 5.74 5.76
N VAL A 39 6.43 6.86 6.21
CA VAL A 39 5.61 7.78 5.41
C VAL A 39 6.33 9.10 5.26
N CYS A 40 6.54 9.53 4.02
CA CYS A 40 7.04 10.86 3.75
C CYS A 40 6.00 11.90 4.17
N GLN A 41 6.40 12.83 5.03
CA GLN A 41 5.52 13.86 5.59
C GLN A 41 5.19 14.98 4.60
N GLN A 42 5.79 14.96 3.40
CA GLN A 42 5.58 15.96 2.35
C GLN A 42 4.76 15.42 1.16
N CYS A 43 5.14 14.27 0.60
CA CYS A 43 4.48 13.73 -0.58
C CYS A 43 3.60 12.49 -0.30
N GLY A 44 3.66 11.92 0.91
CA GLY A 44 2.87 10.75 1.29
C GLY A 44 3.42 9.41 0.78
N GLU A 45 4.62 9.39 0.18
CA GLU A 45 5.28 8.17 -0.27
C GLU A 45 5.49 7.19 0.88
N LYS A 46 5.23 5.90 0.63
CA LYS A 46 5.25 4.85 1.65
C LYS A 46 6.41 3.88 1.44
N TYR A 47 7.17 3.64 2.50
CA TYR A 47 8.33 2.75 2.51
C TYR A 47 8.07 1.55 3.42
N LEU A 48 8.12 0.35 2.84
CA LEU A 48 8.04 -0.90 3.59
C LEU A 48 9.43 -1.43 3.87
N THR A 49 9.65 -1.92 5.09
CA THR A 49 10.83 -2.74 5.37
C THR A 49 10.74 -4.08 4.64
N ALA A 50 11.88 -4.70 4.35
CA ALA A 50 11.93 -6.03 3.74
C ALA A 50 11.12 -7.07 4.52
N THR A 51 11.12 -6.98 5.86
CA THR A 51 10.35 -7.88 6.72
C THR A 51 8.84 -7.70 6.56
N VAL A 52 8.37 -6.46 6.46
CA VAL A 52 6.94 -6.16 6.27
C VAL A 52 6.47 -6.60 4.89
N ALA A 53 7.23 -6.26 3.84
CA ALA A 53 6.92 -6.68 2.48
C ALA A 53 6.83 -8.21 2.35
N LYS A 54 7.82 -8.95 2.88
CA LYS A 54 7.81 -10.43 2.87
C LYS A 54 6.61 -11.02 3.58
N LYS A 55 6.17 -10.46 4.71
CA LYS A 55 4.99 -10.93 5.44
C LYS A 55 3.70 -10.71 4.64
N ILE A 56 3.57 -9.55 4.00
CA ILE A 56 2.44 -9.22 3.12
C ILE A 56 2.37 -10.21 1.97
N GLU A 57 3.47 -10.40 1.24
CA GLU A 57 3.52 -11.32 0.10
C GLU A 57 3.26 -12.77 0.53
N HIS A 58 3.80 -13.20 1.66
CA HIS A 58 3.54 -14.53 2.20
C HIS A 58 2.05 -14.75 2.45
N LYS A 59 1.36 -13.80 3.11
CA LYS A 59 -0.09 -13.89 3.36
C LYS A 59 -0.91 -13.95 2.08
N ILE A 60 -0.49 -13.22 1.04
CA ILE A 60 -1.12 -13.30 -0.29
C ILE A 60 -0.94 -14.69 -0.92
N GLN A 61 0.26 -15.26 -0.81
CA GLN A 61 0.62 -16.54 -1.42
C GLN A 61 0.00 -17.74 -0.71
N THR A 62 -0.05 -17.73 0.62
CA THR A 62 -0.65 -18.81 1.43
C THR A 62 -2.18 -18.83 1.35
N LYS A 63 -2.79 -17.74 0.86
CA LYS A 63 -4.25 -17.56 0.79
C LYS A 63 -4.92 -17.81 2.15
N GLU A 64 -4.23 -17.44 3.22
CA GLU A 64 -4.78 -17.49 4.57
C GLU A 64 -6.09 -16.67 4.66
N LYS A 65 -6.90 -17.00 5.67
CA LYS A 65 -8.21 -16.38 5.86
C LYS A 65 -8.08 -14.85 5.95
N TRP A 66 -8.88 -14.15 5.14
CA TRP A 66 -9.02 -12.70 5.17
C TRP A 66 -10.07 -12.32 6.21
N ASP A 67 -9.80 -11.27 6.99
CA ASP A 67 -10.71 -10.74 8.00
C ASP A 67 -11.99 -10.16 7.37
N LYS A 68 -11.84 -9.47 6.25
CA LYS A 68 -12.94 -8.91 5.46
C LYS A 68 -12.56 -8.85 3.98
N THR A 69 -13.57 -8.88 3.12
CA THR A 69 -13.42 -8.66 1.68
C THR A 69 -14.35 -7.53 1.26
N VAL A 70 -13.84 -6.61 0.45
CA VAL A 70 -14.63 -5.53 -0.16
C VAL A 70 -14.82 -5.82 -1.65
N ASN A 71 -15.99 -5.51 -2.19
CA ASN A 71 -16.25 -5.59 -3.61
C ASN A 71 -15.95 -4.23 -4.24
N ILE A 72 -15.00 -4.20 -5.18
CA ILE A 72 -14.48 -2.96 -5.76
C ILE A 72 -14.99 -2.90 -7.21
N PRO A 73 -15.90 -1.96 -7.55
CA PRO A 73 -16.31 -1.75 -8.92
C PRO A 73 -15.13 -1.22 -9.73
N VAL A 74 -14.94 -1.77 -10.93
CA VAL A 74 -13.89 -1.34 -11.87
C VAL A 74 -14.59 -0.97 -13.17
N ASP A 75 -14.28 0.21 -13.68
CA ASP A 75 -14.85 0.74 -14.92
C ASP A 75 -13.73 1.13 -15.89
N VAL A 76 -14.01 1.02 -17.20
CA VAL A 76 -13.10 1.51 -18.23
C VAL A 76 -13.49 2.95 -18.53
N PHE A 77 -12.62 3.88 -18.13
CA PHE A 77 -12.85 5.30 -18.38
C PHE A 77 -12.99 5.58 -19.88
N THR A 78 -14.12 6.16 -20.30
CA THR A 78 -14.40 6.60 -21.67
C THR A 78 -14.78 8.08 -21.68
N GLU A 79 -14.13 8.88 -22.52
CA GLU A 79 -14.32 10.34 -22.58
C GLU A 79 -15.57 10.78 -23.38
N SER A 80 -16.48 9.85 -23.72
CA SER A 80 -17.72 10.18 -24.41
C SER A 80 -18.74 10.76 -23.43
N VAL A 81 -18.57 12.03 -23.09
CA VAL A 81 -19.64 12.86 -22.54
C VAL A 81 -20.66 13.02 -23.66
N SER A 82 -21.73 12.24 -23.62
CA SER A 82 -22.89 12.47 -24.48
C SER A 82 -23.50 13.80 -24.06
N ALA A 83 -23.47 14.77 -24.97
CA ALA A 83 -24.13 16.07 -24.83
C ALA A 83 -25.66 15.93 -24.79
#